data_AF-A0A9D3M8T8-F1
#
_entry.id   AF-A0A9D3M8T8-F1
#
_cell.length_a   1.000
_cell.length_b   1.000
_cell.length_c   1.000
_cell.angle_alpha   90.00
_cell.angle_beta   90.00
_cell.angle_gamma   90.00
#
_symmetry.space_group_name_H-M   'P 1'
#
loop_
_entity.id
_entity.type
_entity.pdbx_description
1 polymer ?
#
loop_
_entity_poly.entity_id
_entity_poly.type
_entity_poly.pdbx_seq_one_letter_code
_entity_poly.pdbx_strand_id
1 'polypeptide(L)'
;MPPEKTSLNHCTPATRSSCVCARLLNTHVKMAEPNVSENVGPSLDSLFELDPRLRPYETDFRRRYGLFQKRLAQLEEAEGASIKWAPGAEALFLTGDFNDWDPSSHPYTKKEHGKWELYLPPKKDKSPPILHESKLKIVVLTEEGESLFRISPWAKYVTKRLDSNTYDWIYWDPVHPYLHKHPRPKKPKSLRVYEAHVGIASPEGKIATYNNFTLNVLPRIKDLDYNCIQLMAVMEHAYYASFGYQVTNFFAASRAFGGGWAHPVSPWHPVGVLDEEEEGGGGRRRRKKKKKKKKKKKKKKKKKKKKKKKKKKKKKKKKKKKKKKKKKKKKKKKKKKKKKKKKKKKKKNASPVPRSRPFFYWCHSTKPP
;
A
#
# COMPACT_ATOMS: atom_id res chain seq x y z
N MET A 1 -68.33 13.64 48.19
CA MET A 1 -69.19 13.01 47.18
C MET A 1 -68.72 13.46 45.79
N PRO A 2 -68.72 12.56 44.80
CA PRO A 2 -67.86 12.57 43.60
C PRO A 2 -68.57 13.30 42.41
N PRO A 3 -68.15 13.25 41.11
CA PRO A 3 -67.16 12.34 40.50
C PRO A 3 -66.24 12.86 39.37
N GLU A 4 -65.35 11.93 39.01
CA GLU A 4 -64.51 11.78 37.81
C GLU A 4 -65.18 12.11 36.47
N LYS A 5 -64.34 12.46 35.48
CA LYS A 5 -64.53 12.02 34.09
C LYS A 5 -63.24 11.50 33.47
N THR A 6 -63.29 10.22 33.13
CA THR A 6 -62.37 9.40 32.36
C THR A 6 -62.56 9.54 30.85
N SER A 7 -61.43 9.46 30.12
CA SER A 7 -61.14 8.75 28.85
C SER A 7 -62.13 8.73 27.66
N LEU A 8 -61.59 8.96 26.45
CA LEU A 8 -61.81 8.17 25.22
C LEU A 8 -60.66 8.51 24.22
N ASN A 9 -59.76 7.57 23.90
CA ASN A 9 -59.79 6.56 22.80
C ASN A 9 -59.50 7.17 21.41
N HIS A 10 -58.32 6.94 20.81
CA HIS A 10 -57.92 5.80 19.94
C HIS A 10 -57.90 6.20 18.45
N CYS A 11 -56.72 6.09 17.81
CA CYS A 11 -56.43 5.34 16.56
C CYS A 11 -55.17 5.87 15.84
N THR A 12 -54.17 4.99 15.69
CA THR A 12 -53.09 5.01 14.68
C THR A 12 -53.62 4.37 13.36
N PRO A 13 -52.98 4.48 12.15
CA PRO A 13 -51.53 4.47 11.93
C PRO A 13 -50.92 5.28 10.74
N ALA A 14 -49.59 5.44 10.85
CA ALA A 14 -48.53 5.38 9.82
C ALA A 14 -48.51 6.37 8.63
N THR A 15 -47.58 7.33 8.66
CA THR A 15 -46.28 7.31 7.94
C THR A 15 -45.75 8.74 7.72
N ARG A 16 -44.61 9.07 8.34
CA ARG A 16 -43.46 9.76 7.70
C ARG A 16 -42.33 9.88 8.72
N SER A 17 -41.28 9.13 8.43
CA SER A 17 -39.99 9.20 9.10
C SER A 17 -39.33 10.55 8.80
N SER A 18 -39.11 11.35 9.83
CA SER A 18 -38.06 12.34 9.86
C SER A 18 -37.62 12.59 11.31
N CYS A 19 -36.34 12.31 11.56
CA CYS A 19 -35.45 13.13 12.39
C CYS A 19 -35.78 13.29 13.89
N VAL A 20 -35.15 12.48 14.75
CA VAL A 20 -34.60 12.88 16.07
C VAL A 20 -33.51 11.83 16.38
N CYS A 21 -32.21 12.15 16.43
CA CYS A 21 -31.59 12.71 17.63
C CYS A 21 -30.19 13.28 17.29
N ALA A 22 -30.14 14.55 16.88
CA ALA A 22 -28.95 15.39 16.97
C ALA A 22 -29.31 16.54 17.90
N ARG A 23 -29.22 16.30 19.21
CA ARG A 23 -29.39 17.33 20.24
C ARG A 23 -28.59 16.94 21.48
N LEU A 24 -27.30 17.23 21.44
CA LEU A 24 -26.58 17.60 22.64
C LEU A 24 -25.84 18.92 22.38
N LEU A 25 -26.48 19.95 22.93
CA LEU A 25 -25.90 21.19 23.43
C LEU A 25 -25.34 22.16 22.39
N ASN A 26 -26.30 22.83 21.78
CA ASN A 26 -26.22 24.22 21.39
C ASN A 26 -26.01 25.10 22.66
N THR A 27 -24.78 25.15 23.19
CA THR A 27 -24.39 26.30 24.01
C THR A 27 -23.98 27.39 23.03
N HIS A 28 -24.89 28.33 22.76
CA HIS A 28 -24.52 29.66 22.30
C HIS A 28 -23.72 30.35 23.42
N VAL A 29 -22.49 29.91 23.63
CA VAL A 29 -21.46 30.84 24.07
C VAL A 29 -21.32 31.76 22.86
N LYS A 30 -21.82 33.00 22.99
CA LYS A 30 -21.24 34.10 22.22
C LYS A 30 -19.75 34.05 22.55
N MET A 31 -18.98 33.34 21.73
CA MET A 31 -17.54 33.46 21.75
C MET A 31 -17.33 34.94 21.45
N ALA A 32 -17.00 35.71 22.48
CA ALA A 32 -16.51 37.05 22.29
C ALA A 32 -15.47 36.96 21.18
N GLU A 33 -15.59 37.82 20.16
CA GLU A 33 -14.53 37.93 19.18
C GLU A 33 -13.22 38.09 19.97
N PRO A 34 -12.25 37.18 19.78
CA PRO A 34 -11.01 37.28 20.55
C PRO A 34 -10.43 38.64 20.23
N ASN A 35 -10.24 39.46 21.27
CA ASN A 35 -9.64 40.78 21.15
C ASN A 35 -8.34 40.61 20.36
N VAL A 36 -8.31 41.12 19.12
CA VAL A 36 -7.23 40.88 18.14
C VAL A 36 -5.97 41.69 18.48
N SER A 37 -5.98 42.41 19.60
CA SER A 37 -4.83 43.13 20.13
C SER A 37 -4.02 42.23 21.07
N GLU A 38 -2.72 42.08 20.76
CA GLU A 38 -1.66 41.55 21.64
C GLU A 38 -1.34 40.04 21.61
N ASN A 39 -1.29 39.43 20.42
CA ASN A 39 -0.37 38.30 20.22
C ASN A 39 0.37 38.45 18.89
N VAL A 40 1.49 39.18 18.94
CA VAL A 40 2.45 39.28 17.84
C VAL A 40 3.15 37.93 17.74
N GLY A 41 2.76 37.13 16.75
CA GLY A 41 3.52 35.92 16.45
C GLY A 41 4.97 36.28 16.13
N PRO A 42 5.96 35.51 16.62
CA PRO A 42 7.35 35.83 16.40
C PRO A 42 7.57 35.89 14.89
N SER A 43 8.05 37.03 14.40
CA SER A 43 8.45 37.26 13.01
C SER A 43 7.34 37.29 11.94
N LEU A 44 6.07 37.56 12.28
CA LEU A 44 5.04 37.80 11.24
C LEU A 44 5.41 38.99 10.34
N ASP A 45 5.97 40.05 10.92
CA ASP A 45 6.45 41.20 10.14
C ASP A 45 7.56 40.79 9.17
N SER A 46 8.50 39.94 9.60
CA SER A 46 9.55 39.40 8.71
C SER A 46 8.99 38.52 7.58
N LEU A 47 7.87 37.82 7.80
CA LEU A 47 7.16 37.09 6.75
C LEU A 47 6.58 38.05 5.70
N PHE A 48 6.00 39.16 6.13
CA PHE A 48 5.45 40.18 5.23
C PHE A 48 6.54 41.02 4.54
N GLU A 49 7.70 41.18 5.16
CA GLU A 49 8.89 41.73 4.51
C GLU A 49 9.41 40.77 3.42
N LEU A 50 9.40 39.46 3.70
CA LEU A 50 9.84 38.44 2.75
C LEU A 50 8.89 38.30 1.54
N ASP A 51 7.57 38.33 1.79
CA ASP A 51 6.55 38.33 0.74
C ASP A 51 5.44 39.37 1.03
N PRO A 52 5.60 40.62 0.55
CA PRO A 52 4.63 41.69 0.76
C PRO A 52 3.22 41.41 0.23
N ARG A 53 3.04 40.44 -0.67
CA ARG A 53 1.72 40.05 -1.20
C ARG A 53 0.82 39.43 -0.13
N LEU A 54 1.40 38.97 0.98
CA LEU A 54 0.66 38.36 2.08
C LEU A 54 0.03 39.41 3.01
N ARG A 55 0.42 40.68 2.92
CA ARG A 55 -0.04 41.77 3.81
C ARG A 55 -1.56 41.96 3.85
N PRO A 56 -2.32 41.86 2.75
CA PRO A 56 -3.78 41.94 2.80
C PRO A 56 -4.44 40.83 3.65
N TYR A 57 -3.74 39.73 3.93
CA TYR A 57 -4.23 38.59 4.70
C TYR A 57 -3.69 38.57 6.15
N GLU A 58 -3.06 39.65 6.60
CA GLU A 58 -2.40 39.72 7.92
C GLU A 58 -3.35 39.32 9.07
N THR A 59 -4.58 39.82 9.05
CA THR A 59 -5.61 39.49 10.05
C THR A 59 -5.84 37.98 10.15
N ASP A 60 -5.88 37.27 9.02
CA ASP A 60 -6.04 35.82 8.99
C ASP A 60 -4.81 35.09 9.54
N PHE A 61 -3.61 35.55 9.21
CA PHE A 61 -2.37 34.98 9.75
C PHE A 61 -2.29 35.14 11.27
N ARG A 62 -2.58 36.34 11.79
CA ARG A 62 -2.62 36.61 13.23
C ARG A 62 -3.66 35.73 13.93
N ARG A 63 -4.88 35.63 13.37
CA ARG A 63 -5.94 34.75 13.89
C ARG A 63 -5.51 33.28 13.93
N ARG A 64 -4.93 32.76 12.83
CA ARG A 64 -4.47 31.35 12.77
C ARG A 64 -3.36 31.08 13.78
N TYR A 65 -2.43 32.01 13.94
CA TYR A 65 -1.35 31.87 14.91
C TYR A 65 -1.85 31.92 16.36
N GLY A 66 -2.78 32.82 16.68
CA GLY A 66 -3.43 32.86 17.99
C GLY A 66 -4.18 31.56 18.32
N LEU A 67 -4.89 30.98 17.34
CA LEU A 67 -5.53 29.66 17.50
C LEU A 67 -4.49 28.55 17.75
N PHE A 68 -3.36 28.58 17.05
CA PHE A 68 -2.26 27.63 17.27
C PHE A 68 -1.69 27.74 18.68
N GLN A 69 -1.36 28.95 19.15
CA GLN A 69 -0.83 29.16 20.50
C GLN A 69 -1.81 28.71 21.58
N LYS A 70 -3.09 29.07 21.44
CA LYS A 70 -4.15 28.63 22.36
C LYS A 70 -4.22 27.10 22.43
N ARG A 71 -4.14 26.44 21.28
CA ARG A 71 -4.15 24.97 21.22
C ARG A 71 -2.89 24.37 21.85
N LEU A 72 -1.72 24.95 21.62
CA LEU A 72 -0.47 24.48 22.21
C LEU A 72 -0.49 24.58 23.73
N ALA A 73 -0.91 25.73 24.29
CA ALA A 73 -1.03 25.92 25.73
C ALA A 73 -1.98 24.87 26.37
N GLN A 74 -3.11 24.59 25.72
CA GLN A 74 -4.03 23.54 26.17
C GLN A 74 -3.41 22.14 26.17
N LEU A 75 -2.51 21.83 25.22
CA LEU A 75 -1.83 20.53 25.17
C LEU A 75 -0.78 20.42 26.28
N GLU A 76 0.00 21.49 26.49
CA GLU A 76 1.02 21.56 27.54
C GLU A 76 0.42 21.44 28.95
N GLU A 77 -0.80 21.95 29.16
CA GLU A 77 -1.51 21.87 30.45
C GLU A 77 -2.20 20.52 30.69
N ALA A 78 -2.68 19.83 29.63
CA ALA A 78 -3.65 18.73 29.78
C ALA A 78 -3.17 17.31 29.36
N GLU A 79 -1.98 17.14 28.76
CA GLU A 79 -1.58 15.83 28.23
C GLU A 79 -0.98 14.86 29.27
N GLY A 80 -1.67 13.74 29.52
CA GLY A 80 -1.19 12.61 30.34
C GLY A 80 -1.90 11.26 30.08
N ALA A 81 -1.10 10.19 30.13
CA ALA A 81 -1.40 8.75 30.16
C ALA A 81 -1.83 8.02 28.85
N SER A 82 -1.42 6.74 28.78
CA SER A 82 -1.65 5.78 27.69
C SER A 82 -3.05 5.18 27.76
N ILE A 83 -3.98 5.68 26.94
CA ILE A 83 -5.39 5.34 27.06
C ILE A 83 -6.00 5.06 25.67
N LYS A 84 -6.89 4.07 25.57
CA LYS A 84 -7.65 3.81 24.34
C LYS A 84 -8.83 4.78 24.26
N TRP A 85 -9.11 5.31 23.07
CA TRP A 85 -10.19 6.27 22.85
C TRP A 85 -11.27 5.66 21.97
N ALA A 86 -12.49 5.56 22.51
CA ALA A 86 -13.68 5.07 21.82
C ALA A 86 -14.95 5.61 22.50
N PRO A 87 -15.30 6.90 22.32
CA PRO A 87 -16.38 7.54 23.06
C PRO A 87 -17.77 6.94 22.77
N GLY A 88 -18.01 6.50 21.53
CA GLY A 88 -19.28 5.90 21.09
C GLY A 88 -19.36 4.38 21.29
N ALA A 89 -18.49 3.78 22.09
CA ALA A 89 -18.61 2.38 22.48
C ALA A 89 -19.50 2.26 23.73
N GLU A 90 -20.39 1.28 23.74
CA GLU A 90 -21.16 0.93 24.93
C GLU A 90 -20.27 0.16 25.92
N ALA A 91 -19.54 -0.83 25.41
CA ALA A 91 -18.50 -1.54 26.13
C ALA A 91 -17.33 -1.90 25.22
N LEU A 92 -16.14 -2.04 25.80
CA LEU A 92 -14.96 -2.54 25.12
C LEU A 92 -14.42 -3.79 25.82
N PHE A 93 -13.91 -4.73 25.04
CA PHE A 93 -13.22 -5.92 25.55
C PHE A 93 -11.93 -6.18 24.79
N LEU A 94 -10.97 -6.84 25.43
CA LEU A 94 -9.79 -7.38 24.78
C LEU A 94 -9.98 -8.88 24.54
N THR A 95 -9.63 -9.34 23.34
CA THR A 95 -9.70 -10.76 22.99
C THR A 95 -8.49 -11.15 22.14
N GLY A 96 -8.11 -12.42 22.13
CA GLY A 96 -7.02 -12.94 21.32
C GLY A 96 -6.60 -14.36 21.70
N ASP A 97 -5.40 -14.75 21.26
CA ASP A 97 -4.90 -16.11 21.52
C ASP A 97 -4.69 -16.37 23.03
N PHE A 98 -4.49 -15.32 23.84
CA PHE A 98 -4.20 -15.44 25.27
C PHE A 98 -5.41 -15.84 26.14
N ASN A 99 -6.63 -15.69 25.60
CA ASN A 99 -7.89 -15.99 26.28
C ASN A 99 -8.83 -16.83 25.39
N ASP A 100 -8.26 -17.65 24.51
CA ASP A 100 -9.00 -18.54 23.60
C ASP A 100 -10.07 -17.83 22.75
N TRP A 101 -9.82 -16.57 22.40
CA TRP A 101 -10.73 -15.72 21.63
C TRP A 101 -12.11 -15.50 22.28
N ASP A 102 -12.21 -15.67 23.61
CA ASP A 102 -13.41 -15.27 24.36
C ASP A 102 -13.62 -13.75 24.22
N PRO A 103 -14.79 -13.30 23.71
CA PRO A 103 -15.05 -11.89 23.45
C PRO A 103 -15.45 -11.08 24.71
N SER A 104 -15.80 -11.72 25.83
CA SER A 104 -16.36 -11.04 27.02
C SER A 104 -15.46 -11.11 28.26
N SER A 105 -14.47 -12.01 28.29
CA SER A 105 -13.64 -12.26 29.49
C SER A 105 -12.81 -11.07 30.00
N HIS A 106 -12.39 -10.13 29.16
CA HIS A 106 -11.50 -9.03 29.56
C HIS A 106 -12.10 -7.64 29.23
N PRO A 107 -13.09 -7.18 30.02
CA PRO A 107 -13.74 -5.89 29.83
C PRO A 107 -12.81 -4.72 30.20
N TYR A 108 -12.87 -3.66 29.40
CA TYR A 108 -12.26 -2.38 29.74
C TYR A 108 -13.15 -1.59 30.70
N THR A 109 -12.54 -0.82 31.59
CA THR A 109 -13.22 0.19 32.41
C THR A 109 -13.32 1.50 31.63
N LYS A 110 -14.55 2.01 31.47
CA LYS A 110 -14.82 3.34 30.89
C LYS A 110 -14.30 4.41 31.83
N LYS A 111 -13.61 5.40 31.29
CA LYS A 111 -13.09 6.59 31.98
C LYS A 111 -13.72 7.84 31.36
N GLU A 112 -13.47 8.98 31.98
CA GLU A 112 -13.90 10.28 31.47
C GLU A 112 -13.40 10.54 30.05
N HIS A 113 -14.13 11.37 29.30
CA HIS A 113 -13.80 11.74 27.92
C HIS A 113 -13.76 10.56 26.91
N GLY A 114 -14.52 9.49 27.16
CA GLY A 114 -14.63 8.36 26.23
C GLY A 114 -13.36 7.51 26.14
N LYS A 115 -12.56 7.58 27.19
CA LYS A 115 -11.32 6.84 27.38
C LYS A 115 -11.61 5.47 28.00
N TRP A 116 -10.78 4.48 27.70
CA TRP A 116 -10.94 3.11 28.17
C TRP A 116 -9.61 2.53 28.62
N GLU A 117 -9.63 1.89 29.79
CA GLU A 117 -8.45 1.31 30.43
C GLU A 117 -8.70 -0.17 30.78
N LEU A 118 -7.67 -1.00 30.67
CA LEU A 118 -7.69 -2.41 31.08
C LEU A 118 -6.36 -2.72 31.75
N TYR A 119 -6.44 -3.26 32.96
CA TYR A 119 -5.29 -3.81 33.67
C TYR A 119 -5.31 -5.34 33.52
N LEU A 120 -4.21 -5.90 33.02
CA LEU A 120 -4.01 -7.34 32.94
C LEU A 120 -3.02 -7.76 34.03
N PRO A 121 -3.43 -8.54 35.04
CA PRO A 121 -2.52 -8.98 36.09
C PRO A 121 -1.46 -9.93 35.51
N PRO A 122 -0.24 -9.97 36.10
CA PRO A 122 0.75 -10.98 35.77
C PRO A 122 0.20 -12.40 35.99
N LYS A 123 0.64 -13.36 35.17
CA LYS A 123 0.30 -14.77 35.39
C LYS A 123 0.98 -15.28 36.67
N LYS A 124 0.45 -16.38 37.25
CA LYS A 124 0.98 -17.01 38.47
C LYS A 124 2.47 -17.39 38.35
N ASP A 125 2.91 -17.72 37.14
CA ASP A 125 4.29 -18.05 36.78
C ASP A 125 5.19 -16.81 36.53
N LYS A 126 4.67 -15.59 36.78
CA LYS A 126 5.31 -14.29 36.52
C LYS A 126 5.61 -14.01 35.04
N SER A 127 5.09 -14.83 34.12
CA SER A 127 5.19 -14.55 32.69
C SER A 127 4.23 -13.41 32.27
N PRO A 128 4.50 -12.72 31.15
CA PRO A 128 3.59 -11.71 30.62
C PRO A 128 2.20 -12.30 30.33
N PRO A 129 1.11 -11.56 30.59
CA PRO A 129 -0.25 -12.03 30.32
C PRO A 129 -0.47 -12.32 28.83
N ILE A 130 0.18 -11.55 27.96
CA ILE A 130 0.12 -11.68 26.51
C ILE A 130 1.54 -11.97 25.99
N LEU A 131 1.68 -13.06 25.24
CA LEU A 131 2.97 -13.48 24.68
C LEU A 131 3.28 -12.69 23.41
N HIS A 132 4.57 -12.47 23.14
CA HIS A 132 5.03 -11.90 21.87
C HIS A 132 4.53 -12.72 20.68
N GLU A 133 4.14 -12.04 19.61
CA GLU A 133 3.59 -12.60 18.36
C GLU A 133 2.19 -13.22 18.46
N SER A 134 1.56 -13.20 19.64
CA SER A 134 0.15 -13.57 19.78
C SER A 134 -0.77 -12.58 19.06
N LYS A 135 -1.91 -13.11 18.59
CA LYS A 135 -2.95 -12.31 17.93
C LYS A 135 -3.89 -11.70 18.95
N LEU A 136 -4.34 -10.48 18.67
CA LEU A 136 -5.26 -9.72 19.50
C LEU A 136 -6.30 -9.02 18.63
N LYS A 137 -7.46 -8.71 19.23
CA LYS A 137 -8.47 -7.75 18.74
C LYS A 137 -9.13 -7.02 19.91
N ILE A 138 -9.68 -5.86 19.60
CA ILE A 138 -10.62 -5.17 20.47
C ILE A 138 -12.02 -5.57 20.03
N VAL A 139 -12.86 -5.99 20.96
CA VAL A 139 -14.30 -6.14 20.73
C VAL A 139 -14.96 -4.84 21.16
N VAL A 140 -15.72 -4.25 20.26
CA VAL A 140 -16.50 -3.04 20.51
C VAL A 140 -17.97 -3.45 20.51
N LEU A 141 -18.63 -3.30 21.66
CA LEU A 141 -20.08 -3.44 21.76
C LEU A 141 -20.71 -2.10 21.42
N THR A 142 -21.61 -2.10 20.43
CA THR A 142 -22.39 -0.90 20.06
C THR A 142 -23.63 -0.79 20.95
N GLU A 143 -24.23 0.40 21.00
CA GLU A 143 -25.52 0.63 21.69
C GLU A 143 -26.65 -0.24 21.11
N GLU A 144 -26.54 -0.62 19.84
CA GLU A 144 -27.47 -1.53 19.14
C GLU A 144 -27.27 -3.01 19.51
N GLY A 145 -26.29 -3.32 20.38
CA GLY A 145 -25.98 -4.69 20.82
C GLY A 145 -25.09 -5.48 19.87
N GLU A 146 -24.55 -4.87 18.81
CA GLU A 146 -23.64 -5.54 17.88
C GLU A 146 -22.22 -5.63 18.42
N SER A 147 -21.57 -6.79 18.23
CA SER A 147 -20.17 -7.01 18.59
C SER A 147 -19.24 -6.85 17.40
N LEU A 148 -18.45 -5.78 17.40
CA LEU A 148 -17.54 -5.42 16.31
C LEU A 148 -16.08 -5.72 16.68
N PHE A 149 -15.44 -6.59 15.90
CA PHE A 149 -14.02 -6.88 16.07
C PHE A 149 -13.15 -5.86 15.32
N ARG A 150 -12.23 -5.21 16.03
CA ARG A 150 -11.35 -4.17 15.50
C ARG A 150 -9.89 -4.40 15.89
N ILE A 151 -8.99 -3.93 15.02
CA ILE A 151 -7.57 -3.79 15.38
C ILE A 151 -7.41 -2.50 16.18
N SER A 152 -6.55 -2.52 17.20
CA SER A 152 -6.21 -1.28 17.92
C SER A 152 -5.67 -0.21 16.96
N PRO A 153 -6.14 1.05 17.04
CA PRO A 153 -5.56 2.17 16.29
C PRO A 153 -4.04 2.34 16.54
N TRP A 154 -3.58 1.89 17.71
CA TRP A 154 -2.21 1.96 18.20
C TRP A 154 -1.41 0.67 17.99
N ALA A 155 -1.93 -0.28 17.19
CA ALA A 155 -1.23 -1.52 16.90
C ALA A 155 0.14 -1.24 16.25
N LYS A 156 1.21 -1.73 16.88
CA LYS A 156 2.59 -1.62 16.39
C LYS A 156 2.90 -2.59 15.25
N TYR A 157 2.12 -3.67 15.16
CA TYR A 157 2.33 -4.73 14.19
C TYR A 157 1.01 -5.40 13.80
N VAL A 158 0.84 -5.64 12.51
CA VAL A 158 -0.31 -6.37 11.97
C VAL A 158 0.15 -7.32 10.88
N THR A 159 -0.60 -8.40 10.65
CA THR A 159 -0.33 -9.33 9.55
C THR A 159 -1.58 -9.60 8.76
N LYS A 160 -1.43 -9.65 7.43
CA LYS A 160 -2.47 -10.17 6.56
C LYS A 160 -2.65 -11.66 6.83
N ARG A 161 -3.89 -12.11 6.91
CA ARG A 161 -4.23 -13.53 6.95
C ARG A 161 -3.95 -14.21 5.60
N LEU A 162 -3.59 -15.49 5.62
CA LEU A 162 -3.31 -16.26 4.40
C LEU A 162 -4.61 -16.64 3.67
N ASP A 163 -5.68 -16.86 4.44
CA ASP A 163 -6.99 -17.34 4.03
C ASP A 163 -7.97 -16.23 3.67
N SER A 164 -7.67 -14.96 4.00
CA SER A 164 -8.59 -13.85 3.80
C SER A 164 -7.87 -12.55 3.40
N ASN A 165 -8.66 -11.52 3.07
CA ASN A 165 -8.16 -10.15 2.90
C ASN A 165 -8.14 -9.35 4.21
N THR A 166 -8.38 -9.98 5.35
CA THR A 166 -8.38 -9.31 6.65
C THR A 166 -6.99 -9.36 7.30
N TYR A 167 -6.79 -8.48 8.27
CA TYR A 167 -5.56 -8.36 9.04
C TYR A 167 -5.83 -8.75 10.49
N ASP A 168 -4.82 -9.35 11.11
CA ASP A 168 -4.78 -9.62 12.54
C ASP A 168 -3.81 -8.64 13.19
N TRP A 169 -4.17 -8.11 14.36
CA TRP A 169 -3.24 -7.38 15.20
C TRP A 169 -2.36 -8.37 15.93
N ILE A 170 -1.05 -8.14 15.84
CA ILE A 170 -0.03 -8.96 16.48
C ILE A 170 0.57 -8.17 17.63
N TYR A 171 0.56 -8.75 18.83
CA TYR A 171 1.24 -8.19 19.97
C TYR A 171 2.75 -8.24 19.75
N TRP A 172 3.39 -7.07 19.77
CA TRP A 172 4.79 -6.96 19.41
C TRP A 172 5.62 -6.39 20.57
N ASP A 173 6.22 -7.31 21.31
CA ASP A 173 7.10 -7.05 22.44
C ASP A 173 8.28 -8.06 22.45
N PRO A 174 9.26 -7.91 21.54
CA PRO A 174 10.32 -8.88 21.38
C PRO A 174 11.29 -8.85 22.57
N VAL A 175 11.70 -10.02 23.05
CA VAL A 175 12.66 -10.18 24.16
C VAL A 175 13.99 -9.43 23.90
N HIS A 176 14.40 -9.38 22.64
CA HIS A 176 15.60 -8.67 22.21
C HIS A 176 15.21 -7.52 21.26
N PRO A 177 14.91 -6.32 21.79
CA PRO A 177 14.64 -5.17 20.96
C PRO A 177 15.91 -4.75 20.20
N TYR A 178 15.71 -4.09 19.06
CA TYR A 178 16.85 -3.59 18.28
C TYR A 178 17.47 -2.37 18.96
N LEU A 179 18.78 -2.45 19.20
CA LEU A 179 19.56 -1.34 19.76
C LEU A 179 20.19 -0.51 18.63
N HIS A 180 19.92 0.79 18.64
CA HIS A 180 20.53 1.74 17.71
C HIS A 180 22.05 1.82 17.93
N LYS A 181 22.81 1.54 16.87
CA LYS A 181 24.28 1.51 16.92
C LYS A 181 24.96 2.80 16.47
N HIS A 182 24.23 3.68 15.79
CA HIS A 182 24.79 4.87 15.15
C HIS A 182 23.99 6.13 15.51
N PRO A 183 24.67 7.27 15.72
CA PRO A 183 24.01 8.54 15.99
C PRO A 183 23.30 9.09 14.75
N ARG A 184 22.47 10.13 14.96
CA ARG A 184 21.87 10.89 13.85
C ARG A 184 22.98 11.61 13.07
N PRO A 185 22.96 11.58 11.73
CA PRO A 185 23.81 12.44 10.93
C PRO A 185 23.52 13.92 11.19
N LYS A 186 24.52 14.79 11.02
CA LYS A 186 24.32 16.25 11.05
C LYS A 186 23.41 16.69 9.91
N LYS A 187 22.62 17.75 10.14
CA LYS A 187 21.76 18.36 9.11
C LYS A 187 22.64 18.81 7.93
N PRO A 188 22.39 18.33 6.70
CA PRO A 188 23.21 18.73 5.55
C PRO A 188 22.90 20.17 5.13
N LYS A 189 23.87 20.82 4.49
CA LYS A 189 23.70 22.18 3.92
C LYS A 189 22.66 22.21 2.78
N SER A 190 22.59 21.14 1.99
CA SER A 190 21.62 20.99 0.90
C SER A 190 21.11 19.55 0.83
N LEU A 191 19.85 19.37 0.47
CA LEU A 191 19.23 18.05 0.36
C LEU A 191 19.42 17.46 -1.04
N ARG A 192 19.99 16.26 -1.10
CA ARG A 192 19.99 15.38 -2.27
C ARG A 192 19.21 14.13 -1.89
N VAL A 193 17.92 14.15 -2.21
CA VAL A 193 16.95 13.15 -1.78
C VAL A 193 16.86 12.01 -2.78
N TYR A 194 17.05 10.78 -2.31
CA TYR A 194 16.73 9.57 -3.05
C TYR A 194 15.36 9.05 -2.60
N GLU A 195 14.33 9.25 -3.42
CA GLU A 195 13.01 8.69 -3.16
C GLU A 195 13.00 7.19 -3.42
N ALA A 196 12.44 6.43 -2.48
CA ALA A 196 12.46 4.99 -2.51
C ALA A 196 11.20 4.36 -1.94
N HIS A 197 10.82 3.23 -2.54
CA HIS A 197 9.81 2.31 -2.04
C HIS A 197 10.43 0.92 -1.90
N VAL A 198 10.42 0.35 -0.69
CA VAL A 198 11.12 -0.90 -0.38
C VAL A 198 10.64 -2.06 -1.23
N GLY A 199 9.32 -2.28 -1.31
CA GLY A 199 8.74 -3.43 -1.99
C GLY A 199 9.08 -3.59 -3.48
N ILE A 200 9.37 -2.50 -4.20
CA ILE A 200 9.75 -2.54 -5.62
C ILE A 200 11.26 -2.41 -5.84
N ALA A 201 12.06 -2.41 -4.77
CA ALA A 201 13.50 -2.18 -4.81
C ALA A 201 14.32 -3.46 -5.12
N SER A 202 13.78 -4.32 -5.99
CA SER A 202 14.42 -5.54 -6.46
C SER A 202 14.16 -5.74 -7.95
N PRO A 203 15.09 -6.35 -8.72
CA PRO A 203 14.81 -6.76 -10.09
C PRO A 203 13.90 -7.99 -10.19
N GLU A 204 13.54 -8.61 -9.07
CA GLU A 204 12.65 -9.77 -9.00
C GLU A 204 11.19 -9.32 -9.02
N GLY A 205 10.32 -10.10 -9.66
CA GLY A 205 8.86 -9.83 -9.70
C GLY A 205 8.16 -10.25 -8.42
N LYS A 206 8.66 -9.79 -7.27
CA LYS A 206 8.12 -10.06 -5.94
C LYS A 206 8.35 -8.85 -5.04
N ILE A 207 7.58 -8.75 -3.97
CA ILE A 207 7.78 -7.72 -2.96
C ILE A 207 9.15 -7.93 -2.30
N ALA A 208 10.02 -6.92 -2.38
CA ALA A 208 11.33 -6.93 -1.79
C ALA A 208 11.29 -6.58 -0.30
N THR A 209 12.31 -7.04 0.44
CA THR A 209 12.36 -6.88 1.90
C THR A 209 13.20 -5.70 2.36
N TYR A 210 13.00 -5.26 3.60
CA TYR A 210 13.87 -4.27 4.26
C TYR A 210 15.34 -4.72 4.22
N ASN A 211 15.62 -5.99 4.51
CA ASN A 211 16.98 -6.56 4.42
C ASN A 211 17.58 -6.46 3.02
N ASN A 212 16.78 -6.71 1.97
CA ASN A 212 17.25 -6.51 0.60
C ASN A 212 17.57 -5.03 0.31
N PHE A 213 16.72 -4.12 0.77
CA PHE A 213 16.94 -2.68 0.62
C PHE A 213 18.23 -2.24 1.31
N THR A 214 18.42 -2.65 2.56
CA THR A 214 19.60 -2.35 3.37
C THR A 214 20.88 -2.86 2.73
N LEU A 215 20.91 -4.12 2.27
CA LEU A 215 22.14 -4.73 1.76
C LEU A 215 22.46 -4.36 0.30
N ASN A 216 21.45 -4.10 -0.53
CA ASN A 216 21.63 -3.97 -1.97
C ASN A 216 21.36 -2.56 -2.53
N VAL A 217 20.56 -1.76 -1.84
CA VAL A 217 20.10 -0.44 -2.31
C VAL A 217 20.80 0.69 -1.56
N LEU A 218 20.85 0.67 -0.23
CA LEU A 218 21.55 1.71 0.55
C LEU A 218 23.00 1.94 0.10
N PRO A 219 23.84 0.91 -0.18
CA PRO A 219 25.20 1.14 -0.68
C PRO A 219 25.25 1.84 -2.04
N ARG A 220 24.21 1.67 -2.88
CA ARG A 220 24.12 2.39 -4.15
C ARG A 220 23.74 3.84 -3.97
N ILE A 221 22.83 4.13 -3.04
CA ILE A 221 22.44 5.50 -2.68
C ILE A 221 23.68 6.25 -2.18
N LYS A 222 24.46 5.61 -1.28
CA LYS A 222 25.78 6.07 -0.82
C LYS A 222 26.76 6.29 -1.98
N ASP A 223 26.93 5.31 -2.86
CA ASP A 223 27.85 5.40 -4.02
C ASP A 223 27.45 6.50 -5.03
N LEU A 224 26.18 6.94 -5.03
CA LEU A 224 25.64 8.00 -5.89
C LEU A 224 25.67 9.38 -5.22
N ASP A 225 26.18 9.49 -4.00
CA ASP A 225 26.33 10.74 -3.24
C ASP A 225 25.01 11.43 -2.88
N TYR A 226 23.93 10.65 -2.69
CA TYR A 226 22.72 11.14 -2.03
C TYR A 226 22.93 11.17 -0.51
N ASN A 227 22.42 12.22 0.13
CA ASN A 227 22.57 12.45 1.57
C ASN A 227 21.25 12.35 2.35
N CYS A 228 20.13 12.16 1.66
CA CYS A 228 18.82 11.98 2.24
C CYS A 228 18.06 10.88 1.49
N ILE A 229 17.22 10.12 2.21
CA ILE A 229 16.35 9.09 1.63
C ILE A 229 14.92 9.45 2.01
N GLN A 230 14.05 9.63 1.02
CA GLN A 230 12.62 9.70 1.24
C GLN A 230 12.06 8.29 1.13
N LEU A 231 11.67 7.70 2.26
CA LEU A 231 11.16 6.34 2.30
C LEU A 231 9.63 6.35 2.30
N MET A 232 9.05 5.77 1.26
CA MET A 232 7.60 5.71 1.08
C MET A 232 7.02 4.37 1.55
N ALA A 233 5.71 4.36 1.77
CA ALA A 233 4.92 3.16 2.08
C ALA A 233 5.38 2.41 3.35
N VAL A 234 5.93 3.14 4.33
CA VAL A 234 6.41 2.55 5.60
C VAL A 234 5.26 2.23 6.54
N MET A 235 4.29 3.14 6.66
CA MET A 235 3.07 2.91 7.45
C MET A 235 2.23 1.82 6.78
N GLU A 236 1.61 0.95 7.57
CA GLU A 236 0.87 -0.19 7.04
C GLU A 236 -0.34 0.26 6.22
N HIS A 237 -0.51 -0.39 5.07
CA HIS A 237 -1.55 -0.09 4.09
C HIS A 237 -2.01 -1.40 3.46
N ALA A 238 -3.29 -1.74 3.62
CA ALA A 238 -3.81 -3.03 3.16
C ALA A 238 -3.76 -3.20 1.63
N TYR A 239 -3.96 -2.10 0.89
CA TYR A 239 -3.93 -2.11 -0.57
C TYR A 239 -2.56 -1.72 -1.11
N TYR A 240 -1.76 -2.71 -1.53
CA TYR A 240 -0.38 -2.49 -1.98
C TYR A 240 -0.24 -1.51 -3.15
N ALA A 241 -1.21 -1.48 -4.08
CA ALA A 241 -1.17 -0.57 -5.21
C ALA A 241 -1.55 0.88 -4.85
N SER A 242 -1.93 1.16 -3.60
CA SER A 242 -2.06 2.53 -3.08
C SER A 242 -0.71 3.23 -2.94
N PHE A 243 0.41 2.53 -3.10
CA PHE A 243 1.76 3.07 -2.92
C PHE A 243 2.01 3.66 -1.53
N GLY A 244 1.25 3.22 -0.53
CA GLY A 244 1.32 3.68 0.86
C GLY A 244 0.41 4.84 1.22
N TYR A 245 -0.41 5.36 0.29
CA TYR A 245 -1.28 6.51 0.56
C TYR A 245 -2.58 6.14 1.28
N GLN A 246 -3.02 4.88 1.20
CA GLN A 246 -4.22 4.40 1.92
C GLN A 246 -3.81 3.64 3.17
N VAL A 247 -3.39 4.39 4.19
CA VAL A 247 -2.93 3.86 5.48
C VAL A 247 -4.10 3.24 6.25
N THR A 248 -3.90 2.04 6.81
CA THR A 248 -4.88 1.36 7.67
C THR A 248 -4.46 1.33 9.13
N ASN A 249 -3.16 1.25 9.41
CA ASN A 249 -2.63 1.19 10.78
C ASN A 249 -1.44 2.14 10.90
N PHE A 250 -1.68 3.29 11.51
CA PHE A 250 -0.73 4.42 11.53
C PHE A 250 0.55 4.11 12.30
N PHE A 251 0.47 3.28 13.33
CA PHE A 251 1.61 2.91 14.19
C PHE A 251 2.29 1.60 13.78
N ALA A 252 1.76 0.90 12.76
CA ALA A 252 2.33 -0.35 12.27
C ALA A 252 3.26 -0.09 11.08
N ALA A 253 4.46 -0.65 11.13
CA ALA A 253 5.34 -0.70 9.97
C ALA A 253 4.87 -1.81 9.01
N SER A 254 4.85 -1.54 7.70
CA SER A 254 4.26 -2.48 6.74
C SER A 254 5.00 -3.83 6.70
N ARG A 255 4.25 -4.91 6.95
CA ARG A 255 4.77 -6.28 6.95
C ARG A 255 5.06 -6.82 5.55
N ALA A 256 4.55 -6.18 4.49
CA ALA A 256 4.78 -6.60 3.11
C ALA A 256 6.30 -6.75 2.79
N PHE A 257 7.15 -5.98 3.47
CA PHE A 257 8.60 -5.99 3.29
C PHE A 257 9.36 -6.90 4.30
N GLY A 258 8.62 -7.72 5.06
CA GLY A 258 9.13 -8.64 6.07
C GLY A 258 9.51 -7.98 7.40
N GLY A 259 9.76 -8.81 8.41
CA GLY A 259 10.37 -8.44 9.69
C GLY A 259 11.58 -9.32 9.91
N GLY A 260 12.79 -8.74 9.83
CA GLY A 260 14.01 -9.48 10.11
C GLY A 260 14.69 -8.86 11.33
N TRP A 261 14.60 -9.53 12.48
CA TRP A 261 15.41 -9.37 13.71
C TRP A 261 15.60 -7.95 14.26
N ALA A 262 14.76 -7.01 13.83
CA ALA A 262 14.70 -5.65 14.32
C ALA A 262 13.41 -4.99 13.82
N HIS A 263 12.76 -4.23 14.70
CA HIS A 263 11.73 -3.21 14.44
C HIS A 263 10.25 -3.66 14.52
N PRO A 264 9.51 -3.05 15.45
CA PRO A 264 8.70 -1.88 15.21
C PRO A 264 9.51 -0.64 15.61
N VAL A 265 9.63 0.37 14.75
CA VAL A 265 10.24 1.64 15.15
C VAL A 265 11.70 1.50 15.66
N SER A 266 12.64 1.14 14.78
CA SER A 266 13.75 2.08 14.75
C SER A 266 13.22 3.30 14.02
N PRO A 267 13.29 4.52 14.59
CA PRO A 267 13.41 5.68 13.74
C PRO A 267 14.66 5.43 12.90
N TRP A 268 14.44 4.87 11.72
CA TRP A 268 15.45 4.77 10.69
C TRP A 268 15.83 6.21 10.40
N HIS A 269 16.92 6.65 11.01
CA HIS A 269 17.57 7.86 10.53
C HIS A 269 17.76 7.67 9.03
N PRO A 270 17.50 8.70 8.20
CA PRO A 270 18.10 8.69 6.89
C PRO A 270 19.56 8.36 7.14
N VAL A 271 20.06 7.29 6.54
CA VAL A 271 21.47 6.98 6.57
C VAL A 271 22.12 8.18 5.90
N GLY A 272 22.50 9.17 6.71
CA GLY A 272 23.34 10.27 6.31
C GLY A 272 24.66 9.62 6.07
N VAL A 273 24.87 9.33 4.81
CA VAL A 273 26.13 8.88 4.27
C VAL A 273 27.09 10.04 4.44
N LEU A 274 27.73 10.15 5.59
CA LEU A 274 28.90 11.00 5.79
C LEU A 274 29.78 10.31 6.84
N ASP A 275 30.66 9.43 6.34
CA ASP A 275 31.92 9.14 7.04
C ASP A 275 32.97 10.02 6.35
N GLU A 276 33.26 11.18 6.91
CA GLU A 276 34.55 11.82 6.68
C GLU A 276 35.54 11.21 7.69
N GLU A 277 36.25 10.17 7.27
CA GLU A 277 37.45 9.70 7.97
C GLU A 277 38.68 10.41 7.38
N GLU A 278 39.45 11.06 8.25
CA GLU A 278 40.74 11.68 7.96
C GLU A 278 41.73 10.68 7.31
N GLU A 279 42.38 11.10 6.21
CA GLU A 279 43.30 10.27 5.44
C GLU A 279 44.71 10.20 6.07
N GLY A 280 45.03 9.10 6.75
CA GLY A 280 46.42 8.66 6.99
C GLY A 280 47.02 7.89 5.80
N GLY A 281 48.18 8.35 5.31
CA GLY A 281 48.79 8.09 3.98
C GLY A 281 49.17 6.65 3.54
N GLY A 282 48.89 5.58 4.29
CA GLY A 282 49.28 4.20 3.92
C GLY A 282 48.34 3.47 2.94
N GLY A 283 47.08 3.90 2.83
CA GLY A 283 46.01 3.13 2.15
C GLY A 283 46.00 3.17 0.61
N ARG A 284 46.67 4.15 -0.01
CA ARG A 284 46.54 4.46 -1.46
C ARG A 284 47.05 3.35 -2.38
N ARG A 285 48.18 2.70 -2.05
CA ARG A 285 48.77 1.62 -2.88
C ARG A 285 47.95 0.32 -2.84
N ARG A 286 47.43 -0.08 -1.67
CA ARG A 286 46.53 -1.25 -1.53
C ARG A 286 45.16 -1.01 -2.19
N ARG A 287 44.57 0.20 -2.08
CA ARG A 287 43.31 0.58 -2.77
C ARG A 287 43.46 0.57 -4.30
N LYS A 288 44.58 1.07 -4.86
CA LYS A 288 44.83 1.06 -6.32
C LYS A 288 44.92 -0.38 -6.89
N LYS A 289 45.60 -1.31 -6.22
CA LYS A 289 45.66 -2.73 -6.61
C LYS A 289 44.29 -3.42 -6.53
N LYS A 290 43.50 -3.20 -5.46
CA LYS A 290 42.12 -3.73 -5.33
C LYS A 290 41.17 -3.15 -6.39
N LYS A 291 41.24 -1.84 -6.71
CA LYS A 291 40.45 -1.19 -7.78
C LYS A 291 40.80 -1.76 -9.17
N LYS A 292 42.08 -2.01 -9.50
CA LYS A 292 42.49 -2.66 -10.77
C LYS A 292 41.94 -4.09 -10.89
N LYS A 293 42.00 -4.92 -9.82
CA LYS A 293 41.41 -6.29 -9.81
C LYS A 293 39.87 -6.25 -9.99
N LYS A 294 39.16 -5.34 -9.31
CA LYS A 294 37.70 -5.15 -9.48
C LYS A 294 37.33 -4.70 -10.90
N LYS A 295 38.08 -3.76 -11.51
CA LYS A 295 37.87 -3.33 -12.91
C LYS A 295 38.07 -4.48 -13.91
N LYS A 296 39.11 -5.32 -13.75
CA LYS A 296 39.32 -6.52 -14.60
C LYS A 296 38.16 -7.53 -14.47
N LYS A 297 37.67 -7.81 -13.26
CA LYS A 297 36.49 -8.69 -13.04
C LYS A 297 35.20 -8.12 -13.67
N LYS A 298 34.93 -6.81 -13.54
CA LYS A 298 33.78 -6.13 -14.18
C LYS A 298 33.87 -6.22 -15.73
N LYS A 299 35.04 -6.00 -16.34
CA LYS A 299 35.25 -6.15 -17.80
C LYS A 299 34.97 -7.59 -18.27
N LYS A 300 35.45 -8.61 -17.56
CA LYS A 300 35.16 -10.04 -17.88
C LYS A 300 33.65 -10.36 -17.80
N LYS A 301 32.94 -9.89 -16.75
CA LYS A 301 31.47 -10.07 -16.61
C LYS A 301 30.69 -9.36 -17.75
N LYS A 302 31.07 -8.14 -18.14
CA LYS A 302 30.46 -7.42 -19.29
C LYS A 302 30.65 -8.18 -20.60
N LYS A 303 31.85 -8.72 -20.89
CA LYS A 303 32.11 -9.55 -22.08
C LYS A 303 31.22 -10.82 -22.10
N LYS A 304 31.08 -11.54 -20.97
CA LYS A 304 30.20 -12.71 -20.86
C LYS A 304 28.71 -12.35 -21.11
N LYS A 305 28.21 -11.24 -20.55
CA LYS A 305 26.83 -10.76 -20.80
C LYS A 305 26.59 -10.40 -22.27
N LYS A 306 27.54 -9.71 -22.94
CA LYS A 306 27.46 -9.40 -24.38
C LYS A 306 27.40 -10.69 -25.24
N LYS A 307 28.22 -11.71 -24.95
CA LYS A 307 28.17 -13.01 -25.65
C LYS A 307 26.81 -13.71 -25.46
N LYS A 308 26.25 -13.73 -24.25
CA LYS A 308 24.90 -14.30 -23.99
C LYS A 308 23.79 -13.56 -24.75
N LYS A 309 23.82 -12.22 -24.81
CA LYS A 309 22.85 -11.42 -25.60
C LYS A 309 22.96 -11.72 -27.11
N LYS A 310 24.17 -11.82 -27.67
CA LYS A 310 24.37 -12.22 -29.09
C LYS A 310 23.81 -13.61 -29.38
N LYS A 311 24.03 -14.62 -28.50
CA LYS A 311 23.44 -15.96 -28.64
C LYS A 311 21.90 -15.94 -28.61
N LYS A 312 21.28 -15.18 -27.69
CA LYS A 312 19.80 -15.02 -27.64
C LYS A 312 19.24 -14.36 -28.91
N LYS A 313 19.90 -13.31 -29.45
CA LYS A 313 19.50 -12.67 -30.73
C LYS A 313 19.58 -13.65 -31.91
N LYS A 314 20.65 -14.46 -32.01
CA LYS A 314 20.76 -15.51 -33.05
C LYS A 314 19.64 -16.56 -32.95
N LYS A 315 19.30 -17.04 -31.73
CA LYS A 315 18.16 -17.96 -31.51
C LYS A 315 16.81 -17.35 -31.93
N LYS A 316 16.54 -16.08 -31.59
CA LYS A 316 15.32 -15.37 -32.02
C LYS A 316 15.23 -15.23 -33.55
N LYS A 317 16.33 -14.89 -34.24
CA LYS A 317 16.37 -14.83 -35.71
C LYS A 317 16.09 -16.19 -36.36
N LYS A 318 16.66 -17.30 -35.84
CA LYS A 318 16.36 -18.67 -36.31
C LYS A 318 14.88 -19.04 -36.13
N LYS A 319 14.27 -18.72 -34.97
CA LYS A 319 12.82 -18.95 -34.74
C LYS A 319 11.94 -18.14 -35.72
N LYS A 320 12.25 -16.87 -35.99
CA LYS A 320 11.53 -16.04 -36.98
C LYS A 320 11.63 -16.62 -38.40
N LYS A 321 12.81 -17.09 -38.83
CA LYS A 321 12.98 -17.77 -40.14
C LYS A 321 12.14 -19.05 -40.23
N LYS A 322 12.10 -19.90 -39.19
CA LYS A 322 11.25 -21.10 -39.14
C LYS A 322 9.75 -20.76 -39.24
N LYS A 323 9.27 -19.73 -38.52
CA LYS A 323 7.87 -19.26 -38.63
C LYS A 323 7.52 -18.76 -40.04
N LYS A 324 8.40 -18.00 -40.70
CA LYS A 324 8.21 -17.55 -42.10
C LYS A 324 8.12 -18.74 -43.08
N LYS A 325 8.99 -19.75 -42.95
CA LYS A 325 8.92 -20.98 -43.77
C LYS A 325 7.59 -21.74 -43.57
N LYS A 326 7.11 -21.88 -42.33
CA LYS A 326 5.80 -22.51 -42.04
C LYS A 326 4.63 -21.73 -42.68
N LYS A 327 4.63 -20.38 -42.60
CA LYS A 327 3.62 -19.54 -43.27
C LYS A 327 3.63 -19.71 -44.80
N LYS A 328 4.81 -19.74 -45.44
CA LYS A 328 4.93 -19.99 -46.89
C LYS A 328 4.39 -21.38 -47.28
N LYS A 329 4.68 -22.44 -46.51
CA LYS A 329 4.11 -23.79 -46.75
C LYS A 329 2.58 -23.79 -46.63
N LYS A 330 2.00 -23.13 -45.62
CA LYS A 330 0.53 -22.99 -45.49
C LYS A 330 -0.10 -22.26 -46.68
N LYS A 331 0.50 -21.16 -47.16
CA LYS A 331 0.02 -20.43 -48.36
C LYS A 331 0.06 -21.31 -49.62
N LYS A 332 1.14 -22.10 -49.84
CA LYS A 332 1.22 -23.06 -50.96
C LYS A 332 0.12 -24.13 -50.89
N LYS A 333 -0.14 -24.70 -49.70
CA LYS A 333 -1.25 -25.67 -49.50
C LYS A 333 -2.62 -25.05 -49.81
N LYS A 334 -2.89 -23.82 -49.37
CA LYS A 334 -4.14 -23.11 -49.69
C LYS A 334 -4.30 -22.86 -51.20
N LYS A 335 -3.23 -22.46 -51.91
CA LYS A 335 -3.26 -22.30 -53.37
C LYS A 335 -3.55 -23.62 -54.10
N LYS A 336 -2.94 -24.75 -53.68
CA LYS A 336 -3.25 -26.08 -54.24
C LYS A 336 -4.71 -26.49 -54.01
N LYS A 337 -5.27 -26.24 -52.82
CA LYS A 337 -6.70 -26.50 -52.55
C LYS A 337 -7.63 -25.65 -53.43
N LYS A 338 -7.32 -24.36 -53.63
CA LYS A 338 -8.08 -23.49 -54.55
C LYS A 338 -8.04 -23.98 -56.01
N LYS A 339 -6.87 -24.41 -56.50
CA LYS A 339 -6.74 -25.01 -57.85
C LYS A 339 -7.57 -26.31 -57.99
N LYS A 340 -7.56 -27.19 -56.99
CA LYS A 340 -8.41 -28.41 -56.98
C LYS A 340 -9.91 -28.07 -56.99
N LYS A 341 -10.34 -27.07 -56.22
CA LYS A 341 -11.75 -26.59 -56.24
C LYS A 341 -12.14 -26.01 -57.60
N LYS A 342 -11.27 -25.23 -58.26
CA LYS A 342 -11.52 -24.72 -59.63
C LYS A 342 -11.64 -25.85 -60.66
N LYS A 343 -10.78 -26.89 -60.60
CA LYS A 343 -10.90 -28.07 -61.47
C LYS A 343 -12.20 -28.85 -61.24
N LYS A 344 -12.65 -29.00 -59.98
CA LYS A 344 -13.95 -29.62 -59.67
C LYS A 344 -15.15 -28.81 -60.17
N LYS A 345 -15.08 -27.46 -60.14
CA LYS A 345 -16.12 -26.59 -60.72
C LYS A 345 -16.18 -26.71 -62.26
N LYS A 346 -15.04 -26.75 -62.95
CA LYS A 346 -15.01 -26.97 -64.42
C LYS A 346 -15.60 -28.32 -64.84
N LYS A 347 -15.43 -29.39 -64.04
CA LYS A 347 -16.06 -30.70 -64.29
C LYS A 347 -17.56 -30.75 -64.00
N LYS A 348 -18.11 -29.81 -63.22
CA LYS A 348 -19.55 -29.75 -62.90
C LYS A 348 -20.37 -28.87 -63.85
N ASN A 349 -19.72 -28.05 -64.68
CA ASN A 349 -20.38 -27.17 -65.64
C ASN A 349 -20.38 -27.73 -67.08
N ALA A 350 -20.06 -29.02 -67.24
CA ALA A 350 -20.26 -29.72 -68.50
C ALA A 350 -21.59 -30.49 -68.37
N SER A 351 -22.64 -29.94 -68.97
CA SER A 351 -23.95 -30.59 -69.18
C SER A 351 -24.23 -30.67 -70.69
N PRO A 352 -25.04 -31.64 -71.15
CA PRO A 352 -24.98 -32.21 -72.49
C PRO A 352 -25.72 -31.38 -73.54
N VAL A 353 -25.29 -31.51 -74.79
CA VAL A 353 -25.95 -30.95 -76.00
C VAL A 353 -27.29 -31.68 -76.24
N PRO A 354 -28.39 -30.99 -76.60
CA PRO A 354 -29.69 -31.61 -76.81
C PRO A 354 -29.80 -32.37 -78.14
N ARG A 355 -30.59 -33.44 -78.12
CA ARG A 355 -31.03 -34.24 -79.28
C ARG A 355 -32.04 -33.46 -80.12
N SER A 356 -31.85 -33.41 -81.44
CA SER A 356 -32.94 -33.29 -82.42
C SER A 356 -33.18 -34.65 -83.09
N ARG A 357 -34.45 -35.09 -83.13
CA ARG A 357 -34.98 -36.19 -83.96
C ARG A 357 -35.65 -35.57 -85.23
N PRO A 358 -36.27 -36.33 -86.13
CA PRO A 358 -35.66 -37.13 -87.20
C PRO A 358 -36.18 -36.67 -88.60
N PHE A 359 -35.50 -37.04 -89.69
CA PHE A 359 -36.14 -37.13 -91.00
C PHE A 359 -35.92 -38.55 -91.55
N PHE A 360 -37.06 -39.22 -91.80
CA PHE A 360 -37.29 -40.39 -92.63
C PHE A 360 -36.72 -40.19 -94.06
N TYR A 361 -36.47 -41.15 -94.96
CA TYR A 361 -36.90 -42.55 -95.16
C TYR A 361 -35.99 -43.20 -96.24
N TRP A 362 -35.77 -44.53 -96.16
CA TRP A 362 -35.63 -45.51 -97.28
C TRP A 362 -34.39 -45.43 -98.22
N CYS A 363 -33.89 -46.48 -98.88
CA CYS A 363 -34.05 -47.95 -98.85
C CYS A 363 -32.85 -48.54 -99.63
N HIS A 364 -32.66 -49.85 -99.51
CA HIS A 364 -31.75 -50.75 -100.22
C HIS A 364 -31.50 -50.44 -101.72
N SER A 365 -30.29 -50.67 -102.23
CA SER A 365 -29.89 -51.97 -102.82
C SER A 365 -28.60 -51.88 -103.67
N THR A 366 -27.69 -52.81 -103.42
CA THR A 366 -26.80 -53.54 -104.37
C THR A 366 -26.15 -52.82 -105.58
N LYS A 367 -24.81 -52.88 -105.60
CA LYS A 367 -23.96 -53.00 -106.82
C LYS A 367 -24.30 -54.31 -107.59
N PRO A 368 -23.86 -54.58 -108.86
CA PRO A 368 -22.74 -54.02 -109.65
C PRO A 368 -23.13 -53.90 -111.17
N PRO A 369 -22.31 -54.13 -112.23
CA PRO A 369 -20.90 -54.55 -112.38
C PRO A 369 -19.88 -53.43 -112.10
#